data_AF-W5PGF7-F1
#
_entry.id   AF-W5PGF7-F1
#
_cell.length_a   1.000
_cell.length_b   1.000
_cell.length_c   1.000
_cell.angle_alpha   90.00
_cell.angle_beta   90.00
_cell.angle_gamma   90.00
#
_symmetry.space_group_name_H-M   'P 1'
#
loop_
_entity.id
_entity.type
_entity.pdbx_description
1 polymer ?
#
loop_
_entity_poly.entity_id
_entity_poly.type
_entity_poly.pdbx_seq_one_letter_code
_entity_poly.pdbx_strand_id
1 'polypeptide(L)'
;MAFANLRLIHHLRVVHVFIYAGSRLLLLLVVSNLILCQGQAQHPPYCRNQPGKCQIPLQSLFDRATTVANYNSKLAGEMVNRFDEQYGQGINSESKVINCHTSSITTPNSKAEAINTEDKILFKLVISLLHSWDEPLHHAVTELANSKGTSPALLTKAQEIKEKAKVLVDGVEVIQKRIHPGEKNEPYPVWSEQSSLTSQDENVRRVAFYRLFHCLHRDSSKIYTYLRILKCRLTSCET
;
A
#
# COMPACT_ATOMS: atom_id res chain seq x y z
N MET A 1 -14.96 -9.24 -11.89
CA MET A 1 -16.16 -9.11 -12.75
C MET A 1 -16.24 -10.15 -13.88
N ALA A 2 -15.14 -10.70 -14.38
CA ALA A 2 -15.18 -11.66 -15.52
C ALA A 2 -15.81 -13.04 -15.21
N PHE A 3 -15.65 -13.57 -13.99
CA PHE A 3 -16.19 -14.90 -13.62
C PHE A 3 -17.71 -14.97 -13.44
N ALA A 4 -18.37 -13.84 -13.18
CA ALA A 4 -19.83 -13.77 -13.08
C ALA A 4 -20.51 -13.94 -14.46
N ASN A 5 -19.87 -13.45 -15.53
CA ASN A 5 -20.39 -13.52 -16.89
C ASN A 5 -20.34 -14.94 -17.49
N LEU A 6 -19.31 -15.74 -17.18
CA LEU A 6 -19.22 -17.11 -17.70
C LEU A 6 -20.30 -18.04 -17.14
N ARG A 7 -20.64 -17.90 -15.86
CA ARG A 7 -21.73 -18.68 -15.24
C ARG A 7 -23.08 -18.30 -15.81
N LEU A 8 -23.34 -17.01 -16.01
CA LEU A 8 -24.61 -16.53 -16.57
C LEU A 8 -24.86 -17.08 -17.99
N ILE A 9 -23.82 -17.12 -18.83
CA ILE A 9 -23.89 -17.64 -20.21
C ILE A 9 -24.12 -19.16 -20.22
N HIS A 10 -23.51 -19.91 -19.29
CA HIS A 10 -23.75 -21.35 -19.17
C HIS A 10 -25.18 -21.66 -18.73
N HIS A 11 -25.73 -20.89 -17.79
CA HIS A 11 -27.11 -21.06 -17.32
C HIS A 11 -28.15 -20.70 -18.40
N LEU A 12 -27.91 -19.66 -19.20
CA LEU A 12 -28.79 -19.28 -20.33
C LEU A 12 -28.88 -20.37 -21.40
N ARG A 13 -27.76 -21.04 -21.72
CA ARG A 13 -27.74 -22.16 -22.69
C ARG A 13 -28.52 -23.37 -22.19
N VAL A 14 -28.42 -23.68 -20.90
CA VAL A 14 -29.14 -24.81 -20.27
C VAL A 14 -30.65 -24.55 -20.27
N VAL A 15 -31.09 -23.33 -19.95
CA VAL A 15 -32.51 -22.94 -20.02
C VAL A 15 -33.05 -23.08 -21.45
N HIS A 16 -32.27 -22.68 -22.47
CA HIS A 16 -32.67 -22.78 -23.87
C HIS A 16 -32.88 -24.24 -24.33
N VAL A 17 -32.00 -25.17 -23.94
CA VAL A 17 -32.13 -26.60 -24.28
C VAL A 17 -33.39 -27.22 -23.68
N PHE A 18 -33.77 -26.84 -22.45
CA PHE A 18 -34.93 -27.40 -21.78
C PHE A 18 -36.28 -26.84 -22.26
N ILE A 19 -36.31 -25.61 -22.78
CA ILE A 19 -37.52 -25.04 -23.43
C ILE A 19 -37.90 -25.86 -24.67
N TYR A 20 -36.93 -26.30 -25.46
CA TYR A 20 -37.17 -27.11 -26.67
C TYR A 20 -37.56 -28.56 -26.38
N ALA A 21 -37.25 -29.10 -25.19
CA ALA A 21 -37.54 -30.48 -24.81
C ALA A 21 -38.92 -30.69 -24.15
N GLY A 22 -39.76 -29.65 -24.03
CA GLY A 22 -41.17 -29.77 -23.60
C GLY A 22 -41.41 -30.15 -22.13
N SER A 23 -40.37 -30.30 -21.30
CA SER A 23 -40.52 -30.73 -19.91
C SER A 23 -40.76 -29.55 -18.96
N ARG A 24 -42.04 -29.23 -18.73
CA ARG A 24 -42.50 -28.15 -17.83
C ARG A 24 -41.99 -28.30 -16.38
N LEU A 25 -41.83 -29.53 -15.89
CA LEU A 25 -41.40 -29.80 -14.52
C LEU A 25 -39.91 -29.45 -14.30
N LEU A 26 -39.06 -29.76 -15.30
CA LEU A 26 -37.64 -29.43 -15.27
C LEU A 26 -37.41 -27.93 -15.45
N LEU A 27 -38.23 -27.27 -16.28
CA LEU A 27 -38.19 -25.80 -16.39
C LEU A 27 -38.51 -25.11 -15.06
N LEU A 28 -39.54 -25.58 -14.36
CA LEU A 28 -39.89 -25.07 -13.03
C LEU A 28 -38.78 -25.29 -12.00
N LEU A 29 -38.08 -26.43 -12.04
CA LEU A 29 -36.92 -26.71 -11.17
C LEU A 29 -35.73 -25.80 -11.48
N VAL A 30 -35.45 -25.53 -12.76
CA VAL A 30 -34.35 -24.63 -13.17
C VAL A 30 -34.67 -23.18 -12.81
N VAL A 31 -35.91 -22.74 -13.06
CA VAL A 31 -36.37 -21.40 -12.69
C VAL A 31 -36.43 -21.22 -11.17
N SER A 32 -36.86 -22.24 -10.42
CA SER A 32 -36.84 -22.21 -8.94
C SER A 32 -35.41 -22.11 -8.40
N ASN A 33 -34.44 -22.87 -8.95
CA ASN A 33 -33.03 -22.75 -8.56
C ASN A 33 -32.42 -21.38 -8.91
N LEU A 34 -32.81 -20.80 -10.04
CA LEU A 34 -32.37 -19.45 -10.43
C LEU A 34 -32.94 -18.37 -9.48
N ILE A 35 -34.21 -18.49 -9.09
CA ILE A 35 -34.86 -17.58 -8.13
C ILE A 35 -34.26 -17.74 -6.73
N LEU A 36 -33.96 -18.97 -6.30
CA LEU A 36 -33.24 -19.24 -5.05
C LEU A 36 -31.82 -18.67 -5.04
N CYS A 37 -31.14 -18.63 -6.18
CA CYS A 37 -29.82 -17.98 -6.33
C CYS A 37 -29.90 -16.44 -6.46
N GLN A 38 -31.07 -15.86 -6.76
CA GLN A 38 -31.26 -14.41 -6.87
C GLN A 38 -31.50 -13.73 -5.50
N GLY A 39 -31.78 -14.48 -4.44
CA GLY A 39 -32.20 -13.95 -3.13
C GLY A 39 -31.11 -13.54 -2.15
N GLN A 40 -29.82 -13.78 -2.42
CA GLN A 40 -28.74 -13.34 -1.53
C GLN A 40 -27.57 -12.77 -2.33
N ALA A 41 -27.61 -11.45 -2.55
CA ALA A 41 -26.36 -10.70 -2.53
C ALA A 41 -25.73 -10.99 -1.16
N GLN A 42 -24.75 -11.89 -1.11
CA GLN A 42 -24.02 -12.19 0.12
C GLN A 42 -23.29 -10.90 0.52
N HIS A 43 -23.94 -10.14 1.40
CA HIS A 43 -23.32 -9.02 2.08
C HIS A 43 -22.04 -9.55 2.74
N PRO A 44 -20.92 -8.79 2.69
CA PRO A 44 -19.71 -9.18 3.38
C PRO A 44 -20.02 -9.57 4.82
N PRO A 45 -19.32 -10.56 5.41
CA PRO A 45 -19.65 -11.08 6.75
C PRO A 45 -19.82 -9.98 7.82
N TYR A 46 -19.05 -8.88 7.72
CA TYR A 46 -19.13 -7.72 8.61
C TYR A 46 -20.38 -6.85 8.46
N CYS A 47 -21.15 -7.00 7.38
CA CYS A 47 -22.39 -6.26 7.14
C CYS A 47 -23.65 -7.08 7.45
N ARG A 48 -23.52 -8.34 7.86
CA ARG A 48 -24.65 -9.22 8.13
C ARG A 48 -25.49 -8.79 9.36
N ASN A 49 -24.90 -8.00 10.26
CA ASN A 49 -25.47 -7.66 11.57
C ASN A 49 -25.63 -6.14 11.82
N GLN A 50 -25.53 -5.28 10.80
CA GLN A 50 -25.59 -3.82 10.99
C GLN A 50 -26.87 -3.23 10.37
N PRO A 51 -27.81 -2.68 11.16
CA PRO A 51 -28.92 -1.91 10.61
C PRO A 51 -28.39 -0.54 10.15
N GLY A 52 -28.27 -0.33 8.82
CA GLY A 52 -27.83 0.94 8.23
C GLY A 52 -26.84 0.79 7.07
N LYS A 53 -26.02 1.83 6.84
CA LYS A 53 -24.99 1.83 5.78
C LYS A 53 -23.88 0.83 6.14
N CYS A 54 -23.80 -0.27 5.37
CA CYS A 54 -22.71 -1.25 5.41
C CYS A 54 -21.35 -0.56 5.19
N GLN A 55 -20.54 -0.43 6.25
CA GLN A 55 -19.20 0.14 6.20
C GLN A 55 -18.17 -0.87 6.72
N ILE A 56 -16.98 -0.87 6.12
CA ILE A 56 -15.86 -1.69 6.61
C ILE A 56 -15.54 -1.28 8.06
N PRO A 57 -15.40 -2.20 9.02
CA PRO A 57 -15.01 -1.85 10.39
C PRO A 57 -13.67 -1.11 10.45
N LEU A 58 -13.53 -0.17 11.39
CA LEU A 58 -12.28 0.60 11.54
C LEU A 58 -11.08 -0.32 11.81
N GLN A 59 -11.29 -1.37 12.62
CA GLN A 59 -10.31 -2.44 12.86
C GLN A 59 -9.79 -3.01 11.54
N SER A 60 -10.69 -3.43 10.64
CA SER A 60 -10.31 -4.03 9.35
C SER A 60 -9.57 -3.06 8.42
N LEU A 61 -9.82 -1.76 8.52
CA LEU A 61 -9.06 -0.74 7.79
C LEU A 61 -7.63 -0.63 8.33
N PHE A 62 -7.46 -0.55 9.65
CA PHE A 62 -6.15 -0.53 10.29
C PHE A 62 -5.37 -1.82 10.09
N ASP A 63 -6.01 -2.98 10.13
CA ASP A 63 -5.38 -4.27 9.84
C ASP A 63 -4.75 -4.25 8.45
N ARG A 64 -5.52 -3.85 7.43
CA ARG A 64 -5.01 -3.73 6.05
C ARG A 64 -3.88 -2.72 5.94
N ALA A 65 -4.03 -1.53 6.52
CA ALA A 65 -3.01 -0.48 6.46
C ALA A 65 -1.71 -0.93 7.13
N THR A 66 -1.77 -1.54 8.31
CA THR A 66 -0.60 -2.04 9.03
C THR A 66 0.05 -3.24 8.33
N THR A 67 -0.72 -4.14 7.72
CA THR A 67 -0.18 -5.22 6.88
C THR A 67 0.60 -4.67 5.69
N VAL A 68 0.03 -3.71 4.95
CA VAL A 68 0.70 -3.11 3.78
C VAL A 68 1.95 -2.33 4.21
N ALA A 69 1.87 -1.55 5.29
CA ALA A 69 3.02 -0.79 5.80
C ALA A 69 4.16 -1.70 6.27
N ASN A 70 3.84 -2.79 6.99
CA ASN A 70 4.83 -3.80 7.40
C ASN A 70 5.50 -4.44 6.19
N TYR A 71 4.71 -4.81 5.18
CA TYR A 71 5.21 -5.40 3.94
C TYR A 71 6.18 -4.46 3.22
N ASN A 72 5.81 -3.19 3.02
CA ASN A 72 6.70 -2.20 2.41
C ASN A 72 7.98 -1.98 3.21
N SER A 73 7.89 -1.93 4.54
CA SER A 73 9.07 -1.81 5.42
C SER A 73 10.04 -2.98 5.25
N LYS A 74 9.52 -4.22 5.17
CA LYS A 74 10.34 -5.41 4.89
C LYS A 74 10.99 -5.36 3.52
N LEU A 75 10.22 -5.03 2.47
CA LEU A 75 10.77 -4.91 1.11
C LEU A 75 11.86 -3.83 1.03
N ALA A 76 11.69 -2.71 1.72
CA ALA A 76 12.69 -1.65 1.76
C ALA A 76 13.98 -2.12 2.45
N GLY A 77 13.88 -2.86 3.56
CA GLY A 77 15.03 -3.47 4.22
C GLY A 77 15.75 -4.51 3.35
N GLU A 78 14.99 -5.34 2.63
CA GLU A 78 15.56 -6.30 1.66
C GLU A 78 16.28 -5.60 0.50
N MET A 79 15.76 -4.46 0.03
CA MET A 79 16.42 -3.65 -0.99
C MET A 79 17.72 -3.03 -0.50
N VAL A 80 17.75 -2.53 0.74
CA VAL A 80 18.98 -2.03 1.38
C VAL A 80 20.03 -3.14 1.43
N ASN A 81 19.69 -4.31 1.98
CA ASN A 81 20.64 -5.43 2.07
C ASN A 81 21.18 -5.83 0.70
N ARG A 82 20.29 -6.00 -0.28
CA ARG A 82 20.65 -6.41 -1.65
C ARG A 82 21.58 -5.38 -2.32
N PHE A 83 21.31 -4.09 -2.12
CA PHE A 83 22.12 -3.03 -2.70
C PHE A 83 23.49 -2.95 -2.01
N ASP A 84 23.53 -3.06 -0.69
CA ASP A 84 24.76 -2.97 0.10
C ASP A 84 25.70 -4.16 -0.15
N GLU A 85 25.16 -5.37 -0.28
CA GLU A 85 25.93 -6.56 -0.68
C GLU A 85 26.62 -6.37 -2.04
N GLN A 86 25.92 -5.73 -2.99
CA GLN A 86 26.43 -5.56 -4.35
C GLN A 86 27.34 -4.34 -4.51
N TYR A 87 27.08 -3.26 -3.76
CA TYR A 87 27.67 -1.94 -4.04
C TYR A 87 28.24 -1.23 -2.81
N GLY A 88 27.94 -1.70 -1.59
CA GLY A 88 28.22 -0.98 -0.34
C GLY A 88 29.70 -0.84 0.02
N GLN A 89 30.55 -1.79 -0.40
CA GLN A 89 32.00 -1.71 -0.16
C GLN A 89 32.69 -0.56 -0.93
N GLY A 90 32.11 -0.12 -2.05
CA GLY A 90 32.65 0.97 -2.87
C GLY A 90 32.22 2.38 -2.46
N ILE A 91 31.41 2.51 -1.41
CA ILE A 91 30.87 3.80 -0.95
C ILE A 91 31.75 4.35 0.18
N ASN A 92 32.36 5.52 -0.04
CA ASN A 92 33.21 6.16 0.95
C ASN A 92 32.41 6.60 2.20
N SER A 93 33.10 6.71 3.34
CA SER A 93 32.47 6.99 4.64
C SER A 93 31.72 8.33 4.68
N GLU A 94 32.20 9.34 3.94
CA GLU A 94 31.54 10.65 3.84
C GLU A 94 30.20 10.55 3.08
N SER A 95 30.13 9.72 2.03
CA SER A 95 28.87 9.49 1.29
C SER A 95 27.85 8.67 2.06
N LYS A 96 28.27 7.98 3.13
CA LYS A 96 27.37 7.25 4.03
C LYS A 96 26.57 8.16 4.97
N VAL A 97 26.87 9.46 5.02
CA VAL A 97 26.00 10.43 5.69
C VAL A 97 24.68 10.50 4.91
N ILE A 98 23.63 9.97 5.52
CA ILE A 98 22.29 9.90 4.94
C ILE A 98 21.56 11.22 5.21
N ASN A 99 21.29 11.98 4.15
CA ASN A 99 20.41 13.15 4.20
C ASN A 99 19.14 12.87 3.41
N CYS A 100 18.02 12.65 4.10
CA CYS A 100 16.74 12.36 3.43
C CYS A 100 15.95 13.65 3.23
N HIS A 101 15.26 13.78 2.09
CA HIS A 101 14.41 14.95 1.80
C HIS A 101 13.29 15.17 2.81
N THR A 102 12.83 14.09 3.45
CA THR A 102 11.82 14.12 4.52
C THR A 102 12.35 14.57 5.88
N SER A 103 13.66 14.86 6.03
CA SER A 103 14.25 15.25 7.32
C SER A 103 13.77 16.64 7.80
N SER A 104 13.17 17.44 6.91
CA SER A 104 12.48 18.69 7.25
C SER A 104 11.12 18.47 7.95
N ILE A 105 10.55 17.26 7.87
CA ILE A 105 9.36 16.89 8.63
C ILE A 105 9.81 16.54 10.05
N THR A 106 9.40 17.36 11.03
CA THR A 106 9.63 17.05 12.44
C THR A 106 8.83 15.82 12.83
N THR A 107 9.52 14.70 13.02
CA THR A 107 8.92 13.42 13.42
C THR A 107 9.34 13.04 14.83
N PRO A 108 8.47 12.36 15.61
CA PRO A 108 8.89 11.80 16.87
C PRO A 108 9.95 10.71 16.65
N ASN A 109 11.09 10.85 17.32
CA ASN A 109 12.29 10.04 17.09
C ASN A 109 12.40 8.86 18.06
N SER A 110 11.52 8.80 19.07
CA SER A 110 11.41 7.67 19.99
C SER A 110 9.99 7.11 20.03
N LYS A 111 9.87 5.83 20.39
CA LYS A 111 8.56 5.20 20.63
C LYS A 111 7.76 5.95 21.70
N ALA A 112 8.42 6.44 22.75
CA ALA A 112 7.77 7.18 23.84
C ALA A 112 7.19 8.51 23.34
N GLU A 113 7.97 9.27 22.57
CA GLU A 113 7.52 10.52 21.96
C GLU A 113 6.34 10.27 20.99
N ALA A 114 6.42 9.22 20.18
CA ALA A 114 5.36 8.86 19.24
C ALA A 114 4.06 8.43 19.97
N ILE A 115 4.16 7.73 21.10
CA ILE A 115 3.00 7.36 21.94
C ILE A 115 2.31 8.61 22.51
N ASN A 116 3.08 9.65 22.85
CA ASN A 116 2.56 10.91 23.38
C ASN A 116 2.10 11.92 22.31
N THR A 117 2.41 11.65 21.03
CA THR A 117 1.99 12.50 19.91
C THR A 117 0.50 12.33 19.63
N GLU A 118 -0.23 13.45 19.45
CA GLU A 118 -1.66 13.45 19.08
C GLU A 118 -1.92 12.62 17.82
N ASP A 119 -3.04 11.91 17.77
CA ASP A 119 -3.37 11.05 16.63
C ASP A 119 -3.54 11.84 15.33
N LYS A 120 -4.12 13.06 15.39
CA LYS A 120 -4.17 13.99 14.25
C LYS A 120 -2.79 14.27 13.66
N ILE A 121 -1.81 14.54 14.52
CA ILE A 121 -0.42 14.81 14.10
C ILE A 121 0.18 13.56 13.46
N LEU A 122 0.01 12.38 14.09
CA LEU A 122 0.50 11.11 13.53
C LEU A 122 -0.10 10.80 12.15
N PHE A 123 -1.40 11.05 11.94
CA PHE A 123 -2.01 10.90 10.61
C PHE A 123 -1.39 11.82 9.57
N LYS A 124 -1.23 13.12 9.90
CA LYS A 124 -0.58 14.10 9.01
C LYS A 124 0.84 13.66 8.66
N LEU A 125 1.63 13.23 9.64
CA LEU A 125 2.99 12.74 9.42
C LEU A 125 3.03 11.52 8.49
N VAL A 126 2.17 10.52 8.69
CA VAL A 126 2.12 9.33 7.82
C VAL A 126 1.76 9.71 6.39
N ILE A 127 0.74 10.56 6.21
CA ILE A 127 0.28 10.98 4.89
C ILE A 127 1.34 11.81 4.17
N SER A 128 1.96 12.79 4.86
CA SER A 128 3.03 13.61 4.30
C SER A 128 4.25 12.77 3.90
N LEU A 129 4.65 11.80 4.73
CA LEU A 129 5.75 10.89 4.38
C LEU A 129 5.39 10.08 3.12
N LEU A 130 4.21 9.46 3.05
CA LEU A 130 3.80 8.66 1.89
C LEU A 130 3.78 9.50 0.60
N HIS A 131 3.20 10.69 0.65
CA HIS A 131 3.17 11.60 -0.50
C HIS A 131 4.57 12.07 -0.92
N SER A 132 5.49 12.28 0.04
CA SER A 132 6.88 12.64 -0.25
C SER A 132 7.65 11.56 -1.02
N TRP A 133 7.17 10.30 -1.03
CA TRP A 133 7.88 9.17 -1.65
C TRP A 133 7.38 8.80 -3.04
N ASP A 134 6.26 9.36 -3.53
CA ASP A 134 5.71 9.01 -4.86
C ASP A 134 6.69 9.33 -5.99
N GLU A 135 7.22 10.55 -6.00
CA GLU A 135 8.11 11.06 -7.05
C GLU A 135 9.52 10.41 -6.99
N PRO A 136 10.18 10.27 -5.82
CA PRO A 136 11.41 9.47 -5.70
C PRO A 136 11.27 8.02 -6.18
N LEU A 137 10.17 7.35 -5.82
CA LEU A 137 9.93 5.97 -6.23
C LEU A 137 9.67 5.86 -7.73
N HIS A 138 8.98 6.84 -8.33
CA HIS A 138 8.78 6.90 -9.78
C HIS A 138 10.10 6.96 -10.53
N HIS A 139 11.00 7.86 -10.13
CA HIS A 139 12.31 8.00 -10.77
C HIS A 139 13.21 6.81 -10.50
N ALA A 140 13.25 6.29 -9.28
CA ALA A 140 14.04 5.10 -8.97
C ALA A 140 13.62 3.90 -9.83
N VAL A 141 12.32 3.65 -10.00
CA VAL A 141 11.83 2.56 -10.86
C VAL A 141 12.21 2.78 -12.32
N THR A 142 12.07 4.01 -12.82
CA THR A 142 12.43 4.36 -14.20
C THR A 142 13.92 4.11 -14.47
N GLU A 143 14.78 4.57 -13.56
CA GLU A 143 16.23 4.43 -13.68
C GLU A 143 16.71 2.99 -13.53
N LEU A 144 16.11 2.23 -12.61
CA LEU A 144 16.40 0.81 -12.43
C LEU A 144 16.01 -0.01 -13.67
N ALA A 145 14.89 0.31 -14.30
CA ALA A 145 14.41 -0.37 -15.51
C ALA A 145 15.30 -0.12 -16.73
N ASN A 146 15.89 1.07 -16.85
CA ASN A 146 16.73 1.45 -17.99
C ASN A 146 18.21 1.04 -17.82
N SER A 147 18.63 0.68 -16.62
CA SER A 147 20.04 0.42 -16.32
C SER A 147 20.45 -1.03 -16.64
N LYS A 148 21.49 -1.17 -17.47
CA LYS A 148 22.15 -2.45 -17.73
C LYS A 148 22.81 -2.95 -16.43
N GLY A 149 22.54 -4.19 -16.04
CA GLY A 149 23.11 -4.78 -14.82
C GLY A 149 22.32 -4.55 -13.53
N THR A 150 21.15 -3.89 -13.60
CA THR A 150 20.22 -3.86 -12.46
C THR A 150 19.79 -5.26 -12.08
N SER A 151 19.84 -5.57 -10.78
CA SER A 151 19.26 -6.79 -10.27
C SER A 151 17.75 -6.83 -10.50
N PRO A 152 17.20 -7.85 -11.20
CA PRO A 152 15.76 -7.95 -11.44
C PRO A 152 14.94 -7.87 -10.15
N ALA A 153 15.45 -8.42 -9.05
CA ALA A 153 14.76 -8.37 -7.77
C ALA A 153 14.70 -6.96 -7.16
N LEU A 154 15.71 -6.11 -7.39
CA LEU A 154 15.67 -4.71 -6.92
C LEU A 154 14.57 -3.94 -7.65
N LEU A 155 14.48 -4.10 -8.98
CA LEU A 155 13.45 -3.46 -9.79
C LEU A 155 12.05 -3.92 -9.37
N THR A 156 11.83 -5.24 -9.24
CA THR A 156 10.53 -5.78 -8.82
C THR A 156 10.10 -5.25 -7.45
N LYS A 157 11.01 -5.22 -6.47
CA LYS A 157 10.69 -4.70 -5.13
C LYS A 157 10.38 -3.20 -5.15
N ALA A 158 11.13 -2.40 -5.92
CA ALA A 158 10.87 -0.97 -6.05
C ALA A 158 9.48 -0.70 -6.68
N GLN A 159 9.11 -1.47 -7.71
CA GLN A 159 7.78 -1.41 -8.33
C GLN A 159 6.68 -1.77 -7.33
N GLU A 160 6.86 -2.84 -6.55
CA GLU A 160 5.89 -3.25 -5.54
C GLU A 160 5.71 -2.19 -4.45
N ILE A 161 6.80 -1.65 -3.88
CA ILE A 161 6.71 -0.59 -2.86
C ILE A 161 5.97 0.62 -3.42
N LYS A 162 6.29 1.05 -4.65
CA LYS A 162 5.63 2.17 -5.32
C LYS A 162 4.11 1.99 -5.40
N GLU A 163 3.66 0.84 -5.91
CA GLU A 163 2.22 0.59 -6.06
C GLU A 163 1.52 0.42 -4.70
N LYS A 164 2.17 -0.24 -3.74
CA LYS A 164 1.62 -0.43 -2.40
C LYS A 164 1.59 0.85 -1.57
N ALA A 165 2.53 1.78 -1.76
CA ALA A 165 2.52 3.08 -1.10
C ALA A 165 1.30 3.92 -1.52
N LYS A 166 0.91 3.87 -2.80
CA LYS A 166 -0.32 4.51 -3.31
C LYS A 166 -1.57 3.94 -2.64
N VAL A 167 -1.69 2.61 -2.62
CA VAL A 167 -2.80 1.93 -1.94
C VAL A 167 -2.83 2.27 -0.44
N LEU A 168 -1.65 2.41 0.18
CA LEU A 168 -1.55 2.73 1.60
C LEU A 168 -2.01 4.16 1.89
N VAL A 169 -1.58 5.16 1.12
CA VAL A 169 -1.99 6.55 1.36
C VAL A 169 -3.49 6.74 1.18
N ASP A 170 -4.09 6.12 0.15
CA ASP A 170 -5.55 6.11 -0.04
C ASP A 170 -6.27 5.53 1.19
N GLY A 171 -5.77 4.40 1.70
CA GLY A 171 -6.31 3.75 2.89
C GLY A 171 -6.19 4.62 4.14
N VAL A 172 -5.05 5.26 4.35
CA VAL A 172 -4.81 6.12 5.52
C VAL A 172 -5.67 7.37 5.46
N GLU A 173 -5.86 7.99 4.29
CA GLU A 173 -6.76 9.15 4.15
C GLU A 173 -8.22 8.78 4.42
N VAL A 174 -8.67 7.58 4.01
CA VAL A 174 -10.02 7.08 4.34
C VAL A 174 -10.18 6.92 5.86
N ILE A 175 -9.16 6.39 6.54
CA ILE A 175 -9.15 6.25 8.00
C ILE A 175 -9.20 7.63 8.66
N GLN A 176 -8.31 8.55 8.26
CA GLN A 176 -8.24 9.90 8.83
C GLN A 176 -9.57 10.64 8.66
N LYS A 177 -10.16 10.66 7.45
CA LYS A 177 -11.44 11.32 7.18
C LYS A 177 -12.59 10.76 8.01
N ARG A 178 -12.52 9.48 8.39
CA ARG A 178 -13.54 8.84 9.23
C ARG A 178 -13.42 9.21 10.71
N ILE A 179 -12.19 9.40 11.21
CA ILE A 179 -11.92 9.71 12.62
C ILE A 179 -11.95 11.23 12.86
N HIS A 180 -11.38 12.00 11.93
CA HIS A 180 -11.27 13.46 11.98
C HIS A 180 -11.84 14.09 10.70
N PRO A 181 -13.18 14.17 10.56
CA PRO A 181 -13.79 14.79 9.40
C PRO A 181 -13.38 16.25 9.24
N GLY A 182 -13.03 16.67 8.01
CA GLY A 182 -12.67 18.05 7.71
C GLY A 182 -11.18 18.40 7.87
N GLU A 183 -10.34 17.45 8.31
CA GLU A 183 -8.89 17.63 8.29
C GLU A 183 -8.38 17.79 6.85
N LYS A 184 -7.46 18.74 6.69
CA LYS A 184 -6.74 18.98 5.44
C LYS A 184 -5.28 18.57 5.64
N ASN A 185 -4.71 17.95 4.62
CA ASN A 185 -3.31 17.61 4.59
C ASN A 185 -2.49 18.83 4.17
N GLU A 186 -1.34 19.01 4.80
CA GLU A 186 -0.41 20.11 4.54
C GLU A 186 0.54 19.77 3.38
N PRO A 187 1.20 20.78 2.79
CA PRO A 187 2.27 20.55 1.82
C PRO A 187 3.34 19.61 2.38
N TYR A 188 3.89 18.77 1.53
CA TYR A 188 4.94 17.82 1.89
C TYR A 188 6.25 18.19 1.18
N PRO A 189 7.41 17.82 1.75
CA PRO A 189 8.71 18.09 1.14
C PRO A 189 8.83 17.50 -0.27
N VAL A 190 9.38 18.30 -1.17
CA VAL A 190 9.72 17.87 -2.52
C VAL A 190 11.12 17.27 -2.53
N TRP A 191 11.32 16.23 -3.31
CA TRP A 191 12.64 15.66 -3.54
C TRP A 191 13.34 16.40 -4.68
N SER A 192 14.53 16.92 -4.41
CA SER A 192 15.30 17.75 -5.37
C SER A 192 16.50 17.03 -5.98
N GLU A 193 16.84 15.82 -5.53
CA GLU A 193 18.07 15.11 -5.91
C GLU A 193 17.90 14.16 -7.11
N GLN A 194 16.88 14.39 -7.95
CA GLN A 194 16.56 13.55 -9.11
C GLN A 194 17.73 13.44 -10.10
N SER A 195 18.47 14.52 -10.33
CA SER A 195 19.61 14.56 -11.25
C SER A 195 20.72 13.59 -10.84
N SER A 196 20.84 13.27 -9.55
CA SER A 196 21.87 12.36 -9.05
C SER A 196 21.59 10.90 -9.42
N LEU A 197 20.31 10.50 -9.57
CA LEU A 197 19.95 9.13 -10.00
C LEU A 197 20.25 8.87 -11.49
N THR A 198 20.24 9.93 -12.31
CA THR A 198 20.46 9.89 -13.77
C THR A 198 21.89 10.25 -14.17
N SER A 199 22.77 10.49 -13.19
CA SER A 199 24.16 10.84 -13.42
C SER A 199 24.88 9.79 -14.27
N GLN A 200 25.70 10.24 -15.22
CA GLN A 200 26.59 9.39 -16.01
C GLN A 200 27.81 8.93 -15.19
N ASP A 201 28.10 9.60 -14.07
CA ASP A 201 29.10 9.15 -13.10
C ASP A 201 28.50 8.03 -12.24
N GLU A 202 29.02 6.81 -12.42
CA GLU A 202 28.53 5.60 -11.71
C GLU A 202 28.66 5.71 -10.20
N ASN A 203 29.67 6.42 -9.66
CA ASN A 203 29.85 6.58 -8.22
C ASN A 203 28.80 7.53 -7.66
N VAL A 204 28.56 8.67 -8.32
CA VAL A 204 27.50 9.61 -7.95
C VAL A 204 26.14 8.91 -7.96
N ARG A 205 25.86 8.16 -9.03
CA ARG A 205 24.63 7.39 -9.19
C ARG A 205 24.45 6.34 -8.10
N ARG A 206 25.51 5.59 -7.79
CA ARG A 206 25.50 4.57 -6.73
C ARG A 206 25.24 5.19 -5.35
N VAL A 207 25.88 6.31 -5.03
CA VAL A 207 25.65 7.04 -3.77
C VAL A 207 24.21 7.56 -3.69
N ALA A 208 23.65 8.03 -4.80
CA ALA A 208 22.26 8.50 -4.84
C ALA A 208 21.27 7.36 -4.54
N PHE A 209 21.45 6.17 -5.15
CA PHE A 209 20.63 5.00 -4.83
C PHE A 209 20.84 4.49 -3.40
N TYR A 210 22.07 4.51 -2.89
CA TYR A 210 22.37 4.15 -1.51
C TYR A 210 21.56 5.01 -0.53
N ARG A 211 21.61 6.34 -0.69
CA ARG A 211 20.84 7.29 0.12
C ARG A 211 19.35 7.06 -0.03
N LEU A 212 18.86 6.91 -1.26
CA LEU A 212 17.45 6.69 -1.54
C LEU A 212 16.90 5.45 -0.83
N PHE A 213 17.57 4.30 -0.92
CA PHE A 213 17.10 3.07 -0.27
C PHE A 213 17.19 3.12 1.25
N HIS A 214 18.24 3.72 1.81
CA HIS A 214 18.35 3.91 3.25
C HIS A 214 17.26 4.83 3.80
N CYS A 215 17.00 5.94 3.10
CA CYS A 215 15.91 6.85 3.44
C CYS A 215 14.54 6.17 3.32
N LEU A 216 14.32 5.39 2.26
CA LEU A 216 13.06 4.66 2.04
C LEU A 216 12.80 3.66 3.16
N HIS A 217 13.83 2.92 3.59
CA HIS A 217 13.73 1.98 4.69
C HIS A 217 13.45 2.70 6.02
N ARG A 218 14.16 3.79 6.30
CA ARG A 218 13.94 4.62 7.50
C ARG A 218 12.50 5.10 7.60
N ASP A 219 11.98 5.68 6.52
CA ASP A 219 10.65 6.29 6.52
C ASP A 219 9.54 5.23 6.46
N SER A 220 9.74 4.11 5.75
CA SER A 220 8.81 2.98 5.78
C SER A 220 8.66 2.39 7.19
N SER A 221 9.77 2.33 7.95
CA SER A 221 9.76 1.91 9.34
C SER A 221 9.00 2.89 10.25
N LYS A 222 9.18 4.21 10.04
CA LYS A 222 8.41 5.25 10.74
C LYS A 222 6.91 5.12 10.45
N ILE A 223 6.52 5.03 9.18
CA ILE A 223 5.13 4.88 8.73
C ILE A 223 4.47 3.67 9.41
N TYR A 224 5.13 2.50 9.35
CA TYR A 224 4.62 1.29 10.00
C TYR A 224 4.46 1.47 11.51
N THR A 225 5.45 2.07 12.17
CA THR A 225 5.42 2.31 13.62
C THR A 225 4.26 3.23 14.01
N TYR A 226 4.07 4.35 13.31
CA TYR A 226 2.99 5.29 13.59
C TYR A 226 1.61 4.67 13.33
N LEU A 227 1.45 3.90 12.25
CA LEU A 227 0.21 3.19 11.98
C LEU A 227 -0.11 2.13 13.04
N ARG A 228 0.90 1.44 13.58
CA ARG A 228 0.69 0.54 14.72
C ARG A 228 0.23 1.28 15.97
N ILE A 229 0.84 2.43 16.28
CA ILE A 229 0.44 3.25 17.43
C ILE A 229 -1.00 3.72 17.27
N LEU A 230 -1.35 4.25 16.09
CA LEU A 230 -2.71 4.69 15.77
C LEU A 230 -3.71 3.53 15.88
N LYS A 231 -3.40 2.36 15.32
CA LYS A 231 -4.23 1.15 15.44
C LYS A 231 -4.50 0.80 16.90
N CYS A 232 -3.46 0.71 17.72
CA CYS A 232 -3.59 0.30 19.12
C CYS A 232 -4.28 1.37 20.00
N ARG A 233 -4.26 2.64 19.58
CA ARG A 233 -4.94 3.75 20.27
C ARG A 233 -6.43 3.83 19.91
N LEU A 234 -6.77 3.58 18.65
CA LEU A 234 -8.10 3.87 18.08
C LEU A 234 -8.96 2.61 17.89
N THR A 235 -8.36 1.44 18.04
CA THR A 235 -8.99 0.11 17.87
C THR A 235 -8.34 -0.92 18.80
N SER A 236 -8.44 -2.23 18.50
CA SER A 236 -7.82 -3.29 19.28
C SER A 236 -6.39 -3.61 18.79
N CYS A 237 -5.48 -3.74 19.76
CA CYS A 237 -4.10 -4.18 19.55
C CYS A 237 -4.04 -5.68 19.86
N GLU A 238 -3.92 -6.54 18.85
CA GLU A 238 -3.49 -7.92 19.09
C GLU A 238 -1.96 -7.90 19.29
N THR A 239 -1.52 -8.48 20.40
CA THR A 239 -0.11 -8.59 20.82
C THR A 239 0.72 -9.45 19.90
#